data_AF-A0A3D0TQ32-F1
#
_entry.id   AF-A0A3D0TQ32-F1
#
_cell.length_a   1.000
_cell.length_b   1.000
_cell.length_c   1.000
_cell.angle_alpha   90.00
_cell.angle_beta   90.00
_cell.angle_gamma   90.00
#
_symmetry.space_group_name_H-M   'P 1'
#
loop_
_entity.id
_entity.type
_entity.pdbx_description
1 polymer ?
#
loop_
_entity_poly.entity_id
_entity_poly.type
_entity_poly.pdbx_seq_one_letter_code
_entity_poly.pdbx_strand_id
1 'polypeptide(L)'
;LSQALAEYADVFQPLVVSMVKAGEEGGNLSASLFAVSDQLLRSYALQKKLKGALIYPVIVVSVMILVGVLLFVYVVPQLTSAFKEFNATLPISTKIVIGASEFLQHNLMLGVIVLAAALGGLLFAAKSQSGKRLIHFAVLRIPFAGQIVREANAARVGQTLSSLLSSGVEVTKALAITADVLSNTYHKDVLAAASKTVERGDTMSGVFREHEHLFSPFLSEMIAVGEETGKLSGMLKEAGAFFEAEVDQKIKNISTIIEPALMVAVGIAVGFFAVAMISPAYSLMN
;
A
#
# COMPACT_ATOMS: atom_id res chain seq x y z
N LEU A 1 -4.02 -14.18 -32.79
CA LEU A 1 -3.54 -13.00 -32.02
C LEU A 1 -3.12 -13.39 -30.61
N SER A 2 -3.97 -14.07 -29.82
CA SER A 2 -3.65 -14.42 -28.43
C SER A 2 -2.35 -15.21 -28.24
N GLN A 3 -2.06 -16.17 -29.13
CA GLN A 3 -0.80 -16.94 -29.13
C GLN A 3 0.43 -16.03 -29.28
N ALA A 4 0.40 -15.09 -30.23
CA ALA A 4 1.48 -14.14 -30.43
C ALA A 4 1.66 -13.20 -29.22
N LEU A 5 0.57 -12.77 -28.58
CA LEU A 5 0.67 -11.96 -27.35
C LEU A 5 1.28 -12.74 -26.18
N ALA A 6 1.00 -14.05 -26.10
CA ALA A 6 1.52 -14.91 -25.05
C ALA A 6 3.05 -15.09 -25.11
N GLU A 7 3.65 -15.01 -26.30
CA GLU A 7 5.11 -15.07 -26.48
C GLU A 7 5.84 -13.86 -25.85
N TYR A 8 5.13 -12.75 -25.63
CA TYR A 8 5.67 -11.52 -25.03
C TYR A 8 5.08 -11.28 -23.64
N ALA A 9 5.21 -12.27 -22.74
CA ALA A 9 4.67 -12.23 -21.38
C ALA A 9 5.23 -11.07 -20.51
N ASP A 10 6.42 -10.56 -20.84
CA ASP A 10 7.01 -9.38 -20.18
C ASP A 10 6.28 -8.06 -20.54
N VAL A 11 5.57 -8.04 -21.67
CA VAL A 11 4.84 -6.87 -22.17
C VAL A 11 3.34 -7.04 -21.94
N PHE A 12 2.79 -8.22 -22.23
CA PHE A 12 1.36 -8.50 -22.13
C PHE A 12 1.06 -9.36 -20.91
N GLN A 13 0.33 -8.76 -19.96
CA GLN A 13 -0.08 -9.44 -18.74
C GLN A 13 -1.03 -10.62 -19.05
N PRO A 14 -1.04 -11.69 -18.22
CA PRO A 14 -1.91 -12.86 -18.41
C PRO A 14 -3.40 -12.53 -18.60
N LEU A 15 -3.85 -11.45 -17.97
CA LEU A 15 -5.19 -10.87 -18.12
C LEU A 15 -5.50 -10.51 -19.59
N VAL A 16 -4.60 -9.78 -20.25
CA VAL A 16 -4.76 -9.33 -21.64
C VAL A 16 -4.81 -10.53 -22.58
N VAL A 17 -3.85 -11.44 -22.43
CA VAL A 17 -3.76 -12.66 -23.25
C VAL A 17 -5.04 -13.49 -23.13
N SER A 18 -5.56 -13.66 -21.90
CA SER A 18 -6.73 -14.49 -21.65
C SER A 18 -8.04 -13.88 -22.18
N MET A 19 -8.22 -12.56 -22.05
CA MET A 19 -9.39 -11.88 -22.60
C MET A 19 -9.37 -11.84 -24.13
N VAL A 20 -8.19 -11.63 -24.75
CA VAL A 20 -8.04 -11.72 -26.20
C VAL A 20 -8.33 -13.13 -26.68
N LYS A 21 -7.80 -14.16 -26.01
CA LYS A 21 -8.07 -15.57 -26.34
C LYS A 21 -9.56 -15.89 -26.30
N ALA A 22 -10.25 -15.50 -25.23
CA ALA A 22 -11.69 -15.72 -25.10
C ALA A 22 -12.49 -14.98 -26.19
N GLY A 23 -12.05 -13.78 -26.58
CA GLY A 23 -12.66 -13.04 -27.67
C GLY A 23 -12.42 -13.63 -29.06
N GLU A 24 -11.25 -14.25 -29.29
CA GLU A 24 -10.98 -15.01 -30.52
C GLU A 24 -11.82 -16.28 -30.60
N GLU A 25 -11.86 -17.07 -29.52
CA GLU A 25 -12.64 -18.31 -29.45
C GLU A 25 -14.15 -18.04 -29.54
N GLY A 26 -14.62 -16.95 -28.94
CA GLY A 26 -16.02 -16.52 -28.98
C GLY A 26 -16.42 -15.68 -30.21
N GLY A 27 -15.49 -15.40 -31.13
CA GLY A 27 -15.76 -14.62 -32.35
C GLY A 27 -16.11 -13.14 -32.11
N ASN A 28 -15.85 -12.59 -30.92
CA ASN A 28 -16.20 -11.22 -30.53
C ASN A 28 -14.97 -10.36 -30.19
N LEU A 29 -13.82 -10.63 -30.81
CA LEU A 29 -12.53 -10.02 -30.51
C LEU A 29 -12.56 -8.49 -30.29
N SER A 30 -13.33 -7.75 -31.11
CA SER A 30 -13.48 -6.29 -30.94
C SER A 30 -14.03 -5.91 -29.57
N ALA A 31 -15.09 -6.59 -29.10
CA ALA A 31 -15.67 -6.35 -27.79
C ALA A 31 -14.70 -6.73 -26.66
N SER A 32 -13.98 -7.85 -26.80
CA SER A 32 -12.96 -8.25 -25.82
C SER A 32 -11.80 -7.27 -25.75
N LEU A 33 -11.35 -6.71 -26.88
CA LEU A 33 -10.31 -5.68 -26.90
C LEU A 33 -10.79 -4.39 -26.22
N PHE A 34 -12.05 -4.00 -26.42
CA PHE A 34 -12.64 -2.86 -25.71
C PHE A 34 -12.72 -3.11 -24.19
N ALA A 35 -13.11 -4.32 -23.78
CA ALA A 35 -13.15 -4.72 -22.38
C ALA A 35 -11.74 -4.75 -21.74
N VAL A 36 -10.72 -5.22 -22.47
CA VAL A 36 -9.31 -5.13 -22.05
C VAL A 36 -8.91 -3.68 -21.83
N SER A 37 -9.23 -2.79 -22.78
CA SER A 37 -8.92 -1.37 -22.67
C SER A 37 -9.56 -0.74 -21.43
N ASP A 38 -10.87 -0.94 -21.21
CA ASP A 38 -11.58 -0.43 -20.03
C ASP A 38 -10.96 -0.96 -18.73
N GLN A 39 -10.64 -2.26 -18.68
CA GLN A 39 -10.04 -2.90 -17.51
C GLN A 39 -8.64 -2.35 -17.20
N LEU A 40 -7.80 -2.15 -18.22
CA LEU A 40 -6.46 -1.57 -18.05
C LEU A 40 -6.55 -0.10 -17.61
N LEU A 41 -7.46 0.68 -18.19
CA LEU A 41 -7.70 2.07 -17.82
C LEU A 41 -8.17 2.20 -16.37
N ARG A 42 -9.13 1.39 -15.93
CA ARG A 42 -9.60 1.36 -14.52
C ARG A 42 -8.48 0.97 -13.56
N SER A 43 -7.76 -0.11 -13.87
CA SER A 43 -6.63 -0.57 -13.05
C SER A 43 -5.53 0.50 -12.93
N TYR A 44 -5.21 1.16 -14.04
CA TYR A 44 -4.25 2.26 -14.08
C TYR A 44 -4.75 3.48 -13.30
N ALA A 45 -6.02 3.87 -13.47
CA ALA A 45 -6.61 4.99 -12.75
C ALA A 45 -6.58 4.77 -11.23
N LEU A 46 -6.96 3.57 -10.76
CA LEU A 46 -6.90 3.21 -9.35
C LEU A 46 -5.47 3.28 -8.80
N GLN A 47 -4.50 2.70 -9.52
CA GLN A 47 -3.09 2.79 -9.11
C GLN A 47 -2.56 4.22 -9.11
N LYS A 48 -2.94 5.02 -10.11
CA LYS A 48 -2.55 6.43 -10.22
C LYS A 48 -3.12 7.25 -9.07
N LYS A 49 -4.38 7.03 -8.70
CA LYS A 49 -5.02 7.66 -7.54
C LYS A 49 -4.30 7.30 -6.24
N LEU A 50 -4.06 6.01 -6.01
CA LEU A 50 -3.34 5.51 -4.83
C LEU A 50 -1.93 6.12 -4.71
N LYS A 51 -1.16 6.11 -5.81
CA LYS A 51 0.18 6.71 -5.84
C LYS A 51 0.13 8.22 -5.66
N GLY A 52 -0.81 8.89 -6.34
CA GLY A 52 -0.97 10.35 -6.29
C GLY A 52 -1.26 10.86 -4.88
N ALA A 53 -2.12 10.17 -4.13
CA ALA A 53 -2.46 10.55 -2.76
C ALA A 53 -1.28 10.45 -1.77
N LEU A 54 -0.26 9.64 -2.08
CA LEU A 54 0.92 9.46 -1.23
C LEU A 54 2.02 10.49 -1.50
N ILE A 55 1.96 11.25 -2.61
CA ILE A 55 3.02 12.19 -2.99
C ILE A 55 3.20 13.28 -1.92
N TYR A 56 2.11 13.92 -1.50
CA TYR A 56 2.17 15.00 -0.51
C TYR A 56 2.75 14.55 0.85
N PRO A 57 2.25 13.47 1.50
CA PRO A 57 2.83 13.01 2.76
C PRO A 57 4.32 12.67 2.64
N VAL A 58 4.73 12.04 1.53
CA VAL A 58 6.14 11.68 1.30
C VAL A 58 7.01 12.93 1.20
N ILE A 59 6.58 13.97 0.48
CA ILE A 59 7.33 15.22 0.36
C ILE A 59 7.49 15.88 1.74
N VAL A 60 6.41 16.06 2.49
CA VAL A 60 6.44 16.75 3.80
C VAL A 60 7.31 16.00 4.80
N VAL A 61 7.14 14.68 4.91
CA VAL A 61 7.96 13.84 5.80
C VAL A 61 9.43 13.89 5.39
N SER A 62 9.73 13.88 4.09
CA SER A 62 11.11 13.97 3.61
C SER A 62 11.76 15.31 3.98
N VAL A 63 11.04 16.42 3.81
CA VAL A 63 11.51 17.76 4.22
C VAL A 63 11.68 17.84 5.73
N MET A 64 10.75 17.30 6.51
CA MET A 64 10.83 17.25 7.97
C MET A 64 12.07 16.48 8.45
N ILE A 65 12.35 15.32 7.87
CA ILE A 65 13.55 14.53 8.19
C ILE A 65 14.81 15.30 7.78
N LEU A 66 14.84 15.90 6.60
CA LEU A 66 15.97 16.69 6.12
C LEU A 66 16.32 17.86 7.07
N VAL A 67 15.31 18.65 7.44
CA VAL A 67 15.48 19.76 8.39
C VAL A 67 15.91 19.24 9.76
N GLY A 68 15.30 18.16 10.24
CA GLY A 68 15.69 17.51 11.49
C GLY A 68 17.17 17.11 11.50
N VAL A 69 17.63 16.38 10.47
CA VAL A 69 19.05 15.98 10.35
C VAL A 69 19.96 17.20 10.33
N LEU A 70 19.62 18.26 9.58
CA LEU A 70 20.40 19.50 9.54
C LEU A 70 20.54 20.14 10.94
N LEU A 71 19.44 20.25 11.69
CA LEU A 71 19.46 20.79 13.04
C LEU A 71 20.38 19.97 13.97
N PHE A 72 20.28 18.64 13.91
CA PHE A 72 21.09 17.76 14.76
C PHE A 72 22.57 17.77 14.39
N VAL A 73 22.93 17.88 13.11
CA VAL A 73 24.33 17.85 12.66
C VAL A 73 25.03 19.19 12.85
N TYR A 74 24.33 20.32 12.67
CA TYR A 74 24.98 21.64 12.69
C TYR A 74 24.59 22.50 13.91
N VAL A 75 23.31 22.57 14.25
CA VAL A 75 22.81 23.53 15.25
C VAL A 75 23.03 23.04 16.69
N VAL A 76 22.67 21.78 16.97
CA VAL A 76 22.83 21.19 18.31
C VAL A 76 24.28 21.20 18.81
N PRO A 77 25.32 20.82 18.04
CA PRO A 77 26.71 20.86 18.54
C PRO A 77 27.20 22.28 18.83
N GLN A 78 26.85 23.28 18.01
CA GLN A 78 27.23 24.67 18.26
C GLN A 78 26.68 25.16 19.61
N LEU A 79 25.41 24.86 19.89
CA LEU A 79 24.79 25.17 21.18
C LEU A 79 25.40 24.37 22.33
N THR A 80 25.74 23.10 22.10
CA THR A 80 26.39 22.24 23.11
C THR A 80 27.75 22.76 23.53
N SER A 81 28.59 23.17 22.56
CA SER A 81 29.89 23.77 22.84
C SER A 81 29.75 25.03 23.69
N ALA A 82 28.79 25.90 23.34
CA ALA A 82 28.47 27.07 24.14
C ALA A 82 28.04 26.70 25.57
N PHE A 83 27.18 25.69 25.77
CA PHE A 83 26.75 25.28 27.11
C PHE A 83 27.86 24.64 27.96
N LYS A 84 28.81 23.92 27.34
CA LYS A 84 29.96 23.31 28.03
C LYS A 84 30.90 24.38 28.62
N GLU A 85 31.03 25.53 27.98
CA GLU A 85 31.86 26.65 28.48
C GLU A 85 31.32 27.27 29.77
N PHE A 86 30.00 27.21 30.00
CA PHE A 86 29.36 27.80 31.17
C PHE A 86 29.10 26.80 32.32
N ASN A 87 29.60 25.55 32.24
CA ASN A 87 29.37 24.49 33.24
C ASN A 87 27.88 24.30 33.62
N ALA A 88 26.97 24.52 32.67
CA ALA A 88 25.53 24.45 32.90
C ALA A 88 25.07 23.03 33.27
N THR A 89 24.18 22.89 34.25
CA THR A 89 23.50 21.61 34.49
C THR A 89 22.42 21.36 33.44
N LEU A 90 22.68 20.43 32.53
CA LEU A 90 21.77 20.17 31.42
C LEU A 90 20.56 19.32 31.85
N PRO A 91 19.32 19.74 31.51
CA PRO A 91 18.11 18.93 31.66
C PRO A 91 18.19 17.62 30.87
N ILE A 92 17.35 16.65 31.26
CA ILE A 92 17.30 15.32 30.61
C ILE A 92 16.93 15.45 29.12
N SER A 93 15.97 16.33 28.78
CA SER A 93 15.57 16.58 27.39
C SER A 93 16.75 17.04 26.52
N THR A 94 17.57 17.96 27.03
CA THR A 94 18.78 18.45 26.35
C THR A 94 19.84 17.35 26.21
N LYS A 95 20.07 16.55 27.27
CA LYS A 95 21.02 15.42 27.22
C LYS A 95 20.66 14.38 26.16
N ILE A 96 19.37 14.07 25.99
CA ILE A 96 18.90 13.16 24.93
C ILE A 96 19.21 13.73 23.55
N VAL A 97 18.91 15.01 23.31
CA VAL A 97 19.16 15.67 22.03
C VAL A 97 20.65 15.73 21.70
N ILE A 98 21.49 16.06 22.69
CA ILE A 98 22.95 16.09 22.55
C ILE A 98 23.49 14.70 22.28
N GLY A 99 23.08 13.68 23.04
CA GLY A 99 23.54 12.31 22.82
C GLY A 99 23.20 11.77 21.42
N ALA A 100 21.99 12.06 20.93
CA ALA A 100 21.61 11.71 19.56
C ALA A 100 22.41 12.48 18.50
N SER A 101 22.70 13.76 18.75
CA SER A 101 23.50 14.61 17.88
C SER A 101 24.98 14.19 17.83
N GLU A 102 25.60 13.89 18.97
CA GLU A 102 26.97 13.38 19.07
C GLU A 102 27.09 12.00 18.41
N PHE A 103 26.08 11.12 18.56
CA PHE A 103 26.01 9.85 17.82
C PHE A 103 25.98 10.06 16.30
N LEU A 104 25.15 10.99 15.82
CA LEU A 104 25.08 11.33 14.39
C LEU A 104 26.40 11.89 13.87
N GLN A 105 27.05 12.80 14.59
CA GLN A 105 28.26 13.49 14.15
C GLN A 105 29.52 12.62 14.19
N HIS A 106 29.77 11.94 15.31
CA HIS A 106 31.01 11.18 15.52
C HIS A 106 31.09 9.95 14.61
N ASN A 107 29.93 9.47 14.15
CA ASN A 107 29.80 8.32 13.28
C ASN A 107 29.09 8.68 11.97
N LEU A 108 29.28 9.87 11.37
CA LEU A 108 28.57 10.21 10.12
C LEU A 108 28.78 9.15 9.03
N MET A 109 30.01 8.68 8.82
CA MET A 109 30.32 7.68 7.80
C MET A 109 29.74 6.30 8.18
N LEU A 110 29.92 5.86 9.43
CA LEU A 110 29.35 4.61 9.94
C LEU A 110 27.82 4.63 9.99
N GLY A 111 27.21 5.76 10.34
CA GLY A 111 25.78 6.00 10.43
C GLY A 111 25.13 6.04 9.06
N VAL A 112 25.77 6.68 8.06
CA VAL A 112 25.35 6.60 6.66
C VAL A 112 25.50 5.18 6.13
N ILE A 113 26.58 4.46 6.45
CA ILE A 113 26.77 3.06 6.06
C ILE A 113 25.73 2.15 6.71
N VAL A 114 25.46 2.32 8.01
CA VAL A 114 24.43 1.56 8.74
C VAL A 114 23.04 1.89 8.22
N LEU A 115 22.75 3.16 7.92
CA LEU A 115 21.48 3.55 7.34
C LEU A 115 21.33 2.99 5.92
N ALA A 116 22.37 3.05 5.10
CA ALA A 116 22.39 2.47 3.75
C ALA A 116 22.29 0.94 3.79
N ALA A 117 22.95 0.28 4.74
CA ALA A 117 22.86 -1.17 4.94
C ALA A 117 21.50 -1.58 5.52
N ALA A 118 20.92 -0.79 6.42
CA ALA A 118 19.58 -1.00 6.96
C ALA A 118 18.52 -0.80 5.87
N LEU A 119 18.62 0.27 5.08
CA LEU A 119 17.76 0.51 3.92
C LEU A 119 17.94 -0.57 2.85
N GLY A 120 19.18 -0.93 2.51
CA GLY A 120 19.49 -1.99 1.55
C GLY A 120 18.98 -3.36 2.01
N GLY A 121 19.17 -3.69 3.29
CA GLY A 121 18.67 -4.89 3.93
C GLY A 121 17.14 -4.91 4.01
N LEU A 122 16.50 -3.79 4.35
CA LEU A 122 15.04 -3.63 4.31
C LEU A 122 14.50 -3.79 2.88
N LEU A 123 15.14 -3.20 1.87
CA LEU A 123 14.74 -3.33 0.48
C LEU A 123 14.94 -4.76 -0.03
N PHE A 124 16.02 -5.43 0.35
CA PHE A 124 16.27 -6.82 0.01
C PHE A 124 15.25 -7.75 0.69
N ALA A 125 15.00 -7.56 1.99
CA ALA A 125 13.96 -8.27 2.73
C ALA A 125 12.59 -8.03 2.11
N ALA A 126 12.25 -6.78 1.77
CA ALA A 126 10.99 -6.42 1.11
C ALA A 126 10.85 -7.01 -0.30
N LYS A 127 11.95 -7.36 -0.98
CA LYS A 127 11.91 -8.09 -2.26
C LYS A 127 11.79 -9.61 -2.08
N SER A 128 12.27 -10.16 -0.95
CA SER A 128 12.16 -11.59 -0.63
C SER A 128 10.69 -12.03 -0.46
N GLN A 129 10.39 -13.30 -0.76
CA GLN A 129 9.02 -13.84 -0.59
C GLN A 129 8.53 -13.74 0.87
N SER A 130 9.39 -14.07 1.83
CA SER A 130 9.06 -14.01 3.26
C SER A 130 8.85 -12.58 3.74
N GLY A 131 9.69 -11.63 3.31
CA GLY A 131 9.54 -10.23 3.71
C GLY A 131 8.35 -9.54 3.02
N LYS A 132 8.03 -9.87 1.77
CA LYS A 132 6.76 -9.45 1.14
C LYS A 132 5.56 -9.89 1.96
N ARG A 133 5.54 -11.15 2.39
CA ARG A 133 4.46 -11.70 3.21
C ARG A 133 4.36 -10.97 4.56
N LEU A 134 5.49 -10.70 5.22
CA LEU A 134 5.51 -9.93 6.47
C LEU A 134 4.99 -8.49 6.29
N ILE A 135 5.43 -7.80 5.24
CA ILE A 135 4.97 -6.43 4.93
C ILE A 135 3.47 -6.43 4.63
N HIS A 136 3.00 -7.35 3.78
CA HIS A 136 1.59 -7.49 3.46
C HIS A 136 0.75 -7.76 4.71
N PHE A 137 1.25 -8.54 5.65
CA PHE A 137 0.60 -8.78 6.94
C PHE A 137 0.58 -7.53 7.82
N ALA A 138 1.72 -6.84 7.95
CA ALA A 138 1.84 -5.64 8.77
C ALA A 138 0.90 -4.53 8.27
N VAL A 139 0.84 -4.31 6.95
CA VAL A 139 -0.06 -3.31 6.35
C VAL A 139 -1.53 -3.64 6.63
N LEU A 140 -1.93 -4.91 6.61
CA LEU A 140 -3.31 -5.33 6.90
C LEU A 140 -3.75 -5.13 8.36
N ARG A 141 -2.80 -4.95 9.28
CA ARG A 141 -3.07 -4.66 10.70
C ARG A 141 -3.15 -3.18 11.02
N ILE A 142 -2.63 -2.32 10.15
CA ILE A 142 -2.74 -0.87 10.33
C ILE A 142 -4.21 -0.48 10.07
N PRO A 143 -4.94 0.17 11.00
CA PRO A 143 -6.39 0.36 10.88
C PRO A 143 -6.83 1.02 9.57
N PHE A 144 -6.24 2.17 9.23
CA PHE A 144 -6.61 2.94 8.03
C PHE A 144 -6.06 2.34 6.74
N ALA A 145 -4.79 1.93 6.74
CA ALA A 145 -4.15 1.36 5.55
C ALA A 145 -4.68 -0.05 5.23
N GLY A 146 -4.91 -0.86 6.25
CA GLY A 146 -5.46 -2.21 6.12
C GLY A 146 -6.86 -2.20 5.53
N GLN A 147 -7.72 -1.27 5.95
CA GLN A 147 -9.05 -1.11 5.35
C GLN A 147 -8.97 -0.77 3.85
N ILE A 148 -8.14 0.21 3.47
CA ILE A 148 -7.93 0.54 2.05
C ILE A 148 -7.42 -0.67 1.28
N VAL A 149 -6.46 -1.42 1.83
CA VAL A 149 -5.90 -2.59 1.13
C VAL A 149 -6.97 -3.65 0.91
N ARG A 150 -7.81 -3.95 1.91
CA ARG A 150 -8.91 -4.93 1.77
C ARG A 150 -9.90 -4.49 0.69
N GLU A 151 -10.36 -3.25 0.75
CA GLU A 151 -11.35 -2.72 -0.20
C GLU A 151 -10.76 -2.54 -1.60
N ALA A 152 -9.49 -2.12 -1.73
CA ALA A 152 -8.82 -2.01 -3.03
C ALA A 152 -8.61 -3.39 -3.68
N ASN A 153 -8.33 -4.43 -2.89
CA ASN A 153 -8.30 -5.80 -3.41
C ASN A 153 -9.70 -6.29 -3.75
N ALA A 154 -10.73 -6.00 -2.95
CA ALA A 154 -12.12 -6.35 -3.26
C ALA A 154 -12.61 -5.68 -4.55
N ALA A 155 -12.30 -4.39 -4.75
CA ALA A 155 -12.58 -3.66 -5.99
C ALA A 155 -11.91 -4.32 -7.19
N ARG A 156 -10.62 -4.66 -7.06
CA ARG A 156 -9.84 -5.32 -8.11
C ARG A 156 -10.37 -6.72 -8.44
N VAL A 157 -10.76 -7.49 -7.43
CA VAL A 157 -11.41 -8.80 -7.60
C VAL A 157 -12.72 -8.66 -8.35
N GLY A 158 -13.62 -7.78 -7.89
CA GLY A 158 -14.91 -7.54 -8.52
C GLY A 158 -14.79 -7.12 -9.99
N GLN A 159 -13.94 -6.13 -10.28
CA GLN A 159 -13.70 -5.65 -11.65
C GLN A 159 -13.08 -6.73 -12.55
N THR A 160 -12.03 -7.41 -12.07
CA THR A 160 -11.27 -8.37 -12.90
C THR A 160 -12.09 -9.62 -13.18
N LEU A 161 -12.73 -10.20 -12.16
CA LEU A 161 -13.60 -11.36 -12.35
C LEU A 161 -14.82 -11.00 -13.19
N SER A 162 -15.48 -9.87 -12.94
CA SER A 162 -16.62 -9.43 -13.75
C SER A 162 -16.26 -9.36 -15.23
N SER A 163 -15.15 -8.68 -15.58
CA SER A 163 -14.68 -8.53 -16.96
C SER A 163 -14.32 -9.87 -17.61
N LEU A 164 -13.62 -10.75 -16.90
CA LEU A 164 -13.24 -12.08 -17.41
C LEU A 164 -14.49 -12.95 -17.66
N LEU A 165 -15.39 -13.03 -16.69
CA LEU A 165 -16.63 -13.81 -16.79
C LEU A 165 -17.57 -13.27 -17.87
N SER A 166 -17.70 -11.94 -17.99
CA SER A 166 -18.47 -11.29 -19.07
C SER A 166 -17.89 -11.58 -20.46
N SER A 167 -16.58 -11.87 -20.53
CA SER A 167 -15.90 -12.24 -21.77
C SER A 167 -15.94 -13.75 -22.06
N GLY A 168 -16.69 -14.53 -21.26
CA GLY A 168 -16.84 -15.98 -21.44
C GLY A 168 -15.67 -16.81 -20.91
N VAL A 169 -14.77 -16.22 -20.12
CA VAL A 169 -13.69 -16.99 -19.46
C VAL A 169 -14.29 -17.84 -18.34
N GLU A 170 -13.91 -19.12 -18.31
CA GLU A 170 -14.33 -20.05 -17.26
C GLU A 170 -13.94 -19.56 -15.85
N VAL A 171 -14.80 -19.79 -14.85
CA VAL A 171 -14.66 -19.28 -13.48
C VAL A 171 -13.32 -19.68 -12.83
N THR A 172 -12.93 -20.94 -12.94
CA THR A 172 -11.68 -21.48 -12.37
C THR A 172 -10.46 -20.73 -12.89
N LYS A 173 -10.39 -20.54 -14.22
CA LYS A 173 -9.35 -19.78 -14.91
C LYS A 173 -9.43 -18.29 -14.59
N ALA A 174 -10.62 -17.71 -14.49
CA ALA A 174 -10.81 -16.31 -14.13
C ALA A 174 -10.29 -16.01 -12.71
N LEU A 175 -10.51 -16.92 -11.75
CA LEU A 175 -9.96 -16.84 -10.39
C LEU A 175 -8.44 -16.89 -10.37
N ALA A 176 -7.83 -17.80 -11.14
CA ALA A 176 -6.37 -17.89 -11.25
C ALA A 176 -5.75 -16.60 -11.83
N ILE A 177 -6.30 -16.09 -12.93
CA ILE A 177 -5.85 -14.83 -13.54
C ILE A 177 -6.03 -13.66 -12.57
N THR A 178 -7.15 -13.61 -11.85
CA THR A 178 -7.42 -12.54 -10.89
C THR A 178 -6.39 -12.57 -9.75
N ALA A 179 -6.02 -13.75 -9.25
CA ALA A 179 -4.98 -13.90 -8.22
C ALA A 179 -3.63 -13.30 -8.67
N ASP A 180 -3.26 -13.46 -9.94
CA ASP A 180 -2.02 -12.88 -10.47
C ASP A 180 -2.03 -11.36 -10.48
N VAL A 181 -3.19 -10.76 -10.74
CA VAL A 181 -3.38 -9.30 -10.81
C VAL A 181 -3.41 -8.63 -9.41
N LEU A 182 -3.71 -9.38 -8.35
CA LEU A 182 -3.68 -8.82 -6.99
C LEU A 182 -2.25 -8.48 -6.54
N SER A 183 -2.12 -7.51 -5.63
CA SER A 183 -0.81 -7.11 -5.08
C SER A 183 -0.50 -7.82 -3.75
N ASN A 184 -1.52 -8.07 -2.92
CA ASN A 184 -1.36 -8.61 -1.59
C ASN A 184 -1.40 -10.15 -1.58
N THR A 185 -0.34 -10.79 -1.09
CA THR A 185 -0.18 -12.25 -1.07
C THR A 185 -1.32 -12.98 -0.34
N TYR A 186 -1.83 -12.44 0.77
CA TYR A 186 -2.91 -13.10 1.51
C TYR A 186 -4.21 -13.13 0.72
N HIS A 187 -4.48 -12.09 -0.08
CA HIS A 187 -5.66 -12.08 -0.95
C HIS A 187 -5.48 -13.05 -2.11
N LYS A 188 -4.26 -13.19 -2.65
CA LYS A 188 -3.95 -14.22 -3.66
C LYS A 188 -4.25 -15.63 -3.16
N ASP A 189 -3.84 -15.92 -1.92
CA ASP A 189 -4.05 -17.25 -1.31
C ASP A 189 -5.55 -17.59 -1.23
N VAL A 190 -6.42 -16.61 -0.93
CA VAL A 190 -7.88 -16.80 -0.92
C VAL A 190 -8.42 -17.09 -2.32
N LEU A 191 -7.97 -16.36 -3.36
CA LEU A 191 -8.41 -16.60 -4.73
C LEU A 191 -7.93 -17.96 -5.25
N ALA A 192 -6.73 -18.39 -4.86
CA ALA A 192 -6.21 -19.72 -5.18
C ALA A 192 -7.02 -20.83 -4.46
N ALA A 193 -7.41 -20.61 -3.21
CA ALA A 193 -8.30 -21.51 -2.49
C ALA A 193 -9.69 -21.57 -3.12
N ALA A 194 -10.26 -20.42 -3.51
CA ALA A 194 -11.54 -20.33 -4.21
C ALA A 194 -11.52 -21.10 -5.53
N SER A 195 -10.44 -20.96 -6.32
CA SER A 195 -10.26 -21.70 -7.58
C SER A 195 -10.32 -23.22 -7.36
N LYS A 196 -9.57 -23.75 -6.38
CA LYS A 196 -9.58 -25.17 -6.01
C LYS A 196 -10.92 -25.66 -5.46
N THR A 197 -11.66 -24.80 -4.77
CA THR A 197 -13.00 -25.14 -4.25
C THR A 197 -14.00 -25.26 -5.39
N VAL A 198 -14.00 -24.33 -6.35
CA VAL A 198 -14.85 -24.40 -7.54
C VAL A 198 -14.51 -25.60 -8.41
N GLU A 199 -13.23 -25.95 -8.57
CA GLU A 199 -12.80 -27.17 -9.30
C GLU A 199 -13.39 -28.46 -8.70
N ARG A 200 -13.70 -28.48 -7.40
CA ARG A 200 -14.33 -29.61 -6.70
C ARG A 200 -15.86 -29.58 -6.75
N GLY A 201 -16.47 -28.53 -7.31
CA GLY A 201 -17.92 -28.36 -7.41
C GLY A 201 -18.56 -27.63 -6.23
N ASP A 202 -17.77 -27.13 -5.29
CA ASP A 202 -18.25 -26.34 -4.15
C ASP A 202 -18.35 -24.85 -4.50
N THR A 203 -19.09 -24.07 -3.70
CA THR A 203 -19.29 -22.63 -3.94
C THR A 203 -18.06 -21.80 -3.57
N MET A 204 -17.74 -20.78 -4.37
CA MET A 204 -16.64 -19.87 -4.07
C MET A 204 -17.03 -18.89 -2.96
N SER A 205 -18.31 -18.51 -2.84
CA SER A 205 -18.81 -17.64 -1.77
C SER A 205 -18.44 -18.14 -0.37
N GLY A 206 -18.45 -19.45 -0.13
CA GLY A 206 -18.02 -20.06 1.12
C GLY A 206 -16.58 -19.71 1.49
N VAL A 207 -15.66 -19.77 0.52
CA VAL A 207 -14.24 -19.44 0.74
C VAL A 207 -14.06 -17.98 1.11
N PHE A 208 -14.78 -17.07 0.46
CA PHE A 208 -14.72 -15.63 0.81
C PHE A 208 -15.29 -15.36 2.20
N ARG A 209 -16.37 -16.07 2.59
CA ARG A 209 -16.99 -15.95 3.92
C ARG A 209 -16.09 -16.49 5.05
N GLU A 210 -15.31 -17.53 4.80
CA GLU A 210 -14.30 -17.99 5.77
C GLU A 210 -13.17 -16.96 5.98
N HIS A 211 -12.97 -16.05 5.03
CA HIS A 211 -11.89 -15.06 5.01
C HIS A 211 -12.40 -13.61 5.16
N GLU A 212 -13.41 -13.38 6.01
CA GLU A 212 -13.99 -12.05 6.31
C GLU A 212 -12.97 -11.01 6.83
N HIS A 213 -11.85 -11.50 7.39
CA HIS A 213 -10.74 -10.65 7.82
C HIS A 213 -9.89 -10.10 6.65
N LEU A 214 -10.11 -10.57 5.41
CA LEU A 214 -9.45 -10.08 4.20
C LEU A 214 -10.44 -9.48 3.22
N PHE A 215 -11.61 -10.10 3.04
CA PHE A 215 -12.67 -9.60 2.19
C PHE A 215 -13.89 -9.19 3.01
N SER A 216 -14.53 -8.10 2.62
CA SER A 216 -15.76 -7.66 3.29
C SER A 216 -16.88 -8.70 3.10
N PRO A 217 -17.72 -8.96 4.13
CA PRO A 217 -18.90 -9.82 4.02
C PRO A 217 -19.82 -9.43 2.85
N PHE A 218 -19.85 -8.14 2.49
CA PHE A 218 -20.61 -7.66 1.35
C PHE A 218 -20.15 -8.31 0.03
N LEU A 219 -18.84 -8.53 -0.15
CA LEU A 219 -18.33 -9.19 -1.35
C LEU A 219 -18.77 -10.66 -1.42
N SER A 220 -18.66 -11.40 -0.30
CA SER A 220 -19.11 -12.80 -0.26
C SER A 220 -20.60 -12.95 -0.53
N GLU A 221 -21.41 -11.99 -0.08
CA GLU A 221 -22.86 -12.01 -0.29
C GLU A 221 -23.22 -11.74 -1.76
N MET A 222 -22.56 -10.76 -2.39
CA MET A 222 -22.74 -10.50 -3.82
C MET A 222 -22.31 -11.69 -4.68
N ILE A 223 -21.24 -12.39 -4.28
CA ILE A 223 -20.84 -13.63 -4.92
C ILE A 223 -21.92 -14.71 -4.74
N ALA A 224 -22.42 -14.92 -3.52
CA ALA A 224 -23.44 -15.92 -3.22
C ALA A 224 -24.71 -15.70 -4.06
N VAL A 225 -25.25 -14.47 -4.06
CA VAL A 225 -26.40 -14.10 -4.90
C VAL A 225 -26.09 -14.31 -6.37
N GLY A 226 -24.87 -13.99 -6.81
CA GLY A 226 -24.41 -14.21 -8.18
C GLY A 226 -24.34 -15.68 -8.58
N GLU A 227 -23.90 -16.55 -7.68
CA GLU A 227 -23.86 -18.01 -7.86
C GLU A 227 -25.27 -18.59 -7.92
N GLU A 228 -26.15 -18.22 -6.98
CA GLU A 228 -27.53 -18.72 -6.91
C GLU A 228 -28.39 -18.27 -8.09
N THR A 229 -28.22 -17.03 -8.55
CA THR A 229 -29.02 -16.46 -9.64
C THR A 229 -28.39 -16.65 -11.03
N GLY A 230 -27.18 -17.22 -11.10
CA GLY A 230 -26.40 -17.32 -12.33
C GLY A 230 -25.93 -15.97 -12.90
N LYS A 231 -26.00 -14.88 -12.11
CA LYS A 231 -25.63 -13.51 -12.51
C LYS A 231 -24.31 -13.03 -11.89
N LEU A 232 -23.36 -13.95 -11.68
CA LEU A 232 -22.10 -13.69 -11.00
C LEU A 232 -21.32 -12.50 -11.58
N SER A 233 -21.18 -12.43 -12.91
CA SER A 233 -20.46 -11.32 -13.56
C SER A 233 -21.08 -9.94 -13.26
N GLY A 234 -22.42 -9.85 -13.21
CA GLY A 234 -23.13 -8.62 -12.89
C GLY A 234 -22.97 -8.22 -11.42
N MET A 235 -23.15 -9.16 -10.50
CA MET A 235 -23.00 -8.91 -9.07
C MET A 235 -21.57 -8.48 -8.70
N LEU A 236 -20.56 -9.10 -9.30
CA LEU A 236 -19.15 -8.72 -9.12
C LEU A 236 -18.84 -7.32 -9.68
N LYS A 237 -19.51 -6.90 -10.75
CA LYS A 237 -19.37 -5.56 -11.31
C LYS A 237 -19.84 -4.50 -10.31
N GLU A 238 -21.02 -4.73 -9.72
CA GLU A 238 -21.60 -3.84 -8.72
C GLU A 238 -20.77 -3.79 -7.45
N ALA A 239 -20.34 -4.96 -6.94
CA ALA A 239 -19.45 -5.04 -5.80
C ALA A 239 -18.11 -4.32 -6.06
N GLY A 240 -17.52 -4.52 -7.24
CA GLY A 240 -16.29 -3.87 -7.65
C GLY A 240 -16.41 -2.35 -7.69
N ALA A 241 -17.50 -1.82 -8.28
CA ALA A 241 -17.78 -0.39 -8.34
C ALA A 241 -18.03 0.21 -6.95
N PHE A 242 -18.73 -0.52 -6.07
CA PHE A 242 -18.94 -0.11 -4.69
C PHE A 242 -17.61 0.06 -3.94
N PHE A 243 -16.73 -0.96 -3.97
CA PHE A 243 -15.44 -0.87 -3.29
C PHE A 243 -14.49 0.15 -3.93
N GLU A 244 -14.57 0.38 -5.24
CA GLU A 244 -13.83 1.46 -5.89
C GLU A 244 -14.22 2.83 -5.33
N ALA A 245 -15.52 3.07 -5.14
CA ALA A 245 -16.03 4.30 -4.53
C ALA A 245 -15.61 4.45 -3.05
N GLU A 246 -15.67 3.37 -2.27
CA GLU A 246 -15.19 3.37 -0.88
C GLU A 246 -13.69 3.70 -0.78
N VAL A 247 -12.87 3.08 -1.64
CA VAL A 247 -11.43 3.35 -1.70
C VAL A 247 -11.17 4.81 -2.06
N ASP A 248 -11.86 5.34 -3.07
CA ASP A 248 -11.75 6.75 -3.47
C ASP A 248 -12.09 7.69 -2.30
N GLN A 249 -13.19 7.42 -1.57
CA GLN A 249 -13.61 8.23 -0.44
C GLN A 249 -12.62 8.15 0.72
N LYS A 250 -12.07 6.98 1.02
CA LYS A 250 -11.08 6.82 2.10
C LYS A 250 -9.76 7.48 1.76
N ILE A 251 -9.30 7.38 0.51
CA ILE A 251 -8.11 8.09 0.03
C ILE A 251 -8.28 9.61 0.23
N LYS A 252 -9.46 10.15 -0.11
CA LYS A 252 -9.77 11.57 0.08
C LYS A 252 -9.75 11.95 1.56
N ASN A 253 -10.42 11.17 2.42
CA ASN A 253 -10.47 11.43 3.86
C ASN A 253 -9.08 11.40 4.50
N ILE A 254 -8.25 10.42 4.14
CA ILE A 254 -6.86 10.33 4.61
C ILE A 254 -6.04 11.54 4.16
N SER A 255 -6.20 11.97 2.90
CA SER A 255 -5.50 13.15 2.40
C SER A 255 -5.85 14.40 3.21
N THR A 256 -7.12 14.56 3.60
CA THR A 256 -7.59 15.69 4.44
C THR A 256 -7.09 15.61 5.88
N ILE A 257 -6.95 14.41 6.47
CA ILE A 257 -6.50 14.24 7.86
C ILE A 257 -4.98 14.30 7.99
N ILE A 258 -4.25 13.86 6.95
CA ILE A 258 -2.79 13.81 6.96
C ILE A 258 -2.17 15.19 7.17
N GLU A 259 -2.71 16.23 6.54
CA GLU A 259 -2.15 17.58 6.64
C GLU A 259 -2.19 18.12 8.08
N PRO A 260 -3.34 18.16 8.79
CA PRO A 260 -3.39 18.51 10.20
C PRO A 260 -2.49 17.64 11.09
N ALA A 261 -2.46 16.33 10.86
CA ALA A 261 -1.62 15.42 11.63
C ALA A 261 -0.13 15.74 11.48
N LEU A 262 0.32 16.02 10.25
CA LEU A 262 1.69 16.43 9.97
C LEU A 262 2.02 17.79 10.59
N MET A 263 1.12 18.77 10.54
CA MET A 263 1.32 20.07 11.19
C MET A 263 1.49 19.91 12.71
N VAL A 264 0.66 19.09 13.36
CA VAL A 264 0.78 18.80 14.79
C VAL A 264 2.10 18.09 15.09
N ALA A 265 2.48 17.09 14.28
CA ALA A 265 3.74 16.38 14.46
C ALA A 265 4.96 17.31 14.34
N VAL A 266 4.97 18.18 13.33
CA VAL A 266 6.02 19.21 13.15
C VAL A 266 6.04 20.17 14.34
N GLY A 267 4.88 20.64 14.79
CA GLY A 267 4.76 21.53 15.94
C GLY A 267 5.30 20.90 17.23
N ILE A 268 4.98 19.63 17.49
CA ILE A 268 5.51 18.88 18.63
C ILE A 268 7.04 18.72 18.50
N ALA A 269 7.54 18.36 17.32
CA ALA A 269 8.97 18.17 17.09
C ALA A 269 9.76 19.48 17.30
N VAL A 270 9.29 20.58 16.72
CA VAL A 270 9.90 21.91 16.87
C VAL A 270 9.76 22.44 18.29
N GLY A 271 8.61 22.25 18.93
CA GLY A 271 8.39 22.66 20.33
C GLY A 271 9.28 21.90 21.31
N PHE A 272 9.39 20.57 21.15
CA PHE A 272 10.33 19.75 21.93
C PHE A 272 11.77 20.23 21.75
N PHE A 273 12.18 20.50 20.50
CA PHE A 273 13.50 21.04 20.19
C PHE A 273 13.73 22.40 20.86
N ALA A 274 12.76 23.32 20.75
CA ALA A 274 12.84 24.64 21.36
C ALA A 274 13.01 24.56 22.89
N VAL A 275 12.19 23.75 23.57
CA VAL A 275 12.31 23.55 25.03
C VAL A 275 13.67 22.94 25.41
N ALA A 276 14.13 21.94 24.66
CA ALA A 276 15.41 21.29 24.91
C ALA A 276 16.59 22.27 24.77
N MET A 277 16.51 23.25 23.87
CA MET A 277 17.58 24.22 23.62
C MET A 277 17.47 25.48 24.49
N ILE A 278 16.26 25.98 24.75
CA ILE A 278 16.04 27.21 25.51
C ILE A 278 16.19 26.97 27.03
N SER A 279 15.77 25.81 27.54
CA SER A 279 15.81 25.53 28.99
C SER A 279 17.21 25.65 29.61
N PRO A 280 18.30 25.11 29.01
CA PRO A 280 19.66 25.36 29.50
C PRO A 280 20.06 26.84 29.49
N ALA A 281 19.65 27.61 28.47
CA ALA A 281 19.99 29.03 28.38
C ALA A 281 19.43 29.83 29.56
N TYR A 282 18.21 29.51 30.03
CA TYR A 282 17.64 30.13 31.23
C TYR A 282 18.42 29.79 32.51
N SER A 283 18.96 28.58 32.63
CA SER A 283 19.78 28.18 33.78
C SER A 283 21.16 28.86 33.82
N LEU A 284 21.55 29.54 32.75
CA LEU A 284 22.77 30.34 32.68
C LEU A 284 22.54 31.82 33.00
N MET A 285 21.29 32.28 32.88
CA MET A 285 20.90 33.67 33.15
C MET A 285 20.50 33.91 34.61
N ASN A 286 20.14 32.85 35.34
CA ASN A 286 19.80 32.85 36.77
C ASN A 286 20.86 32.10 37.56
#